data_AF-A0A8C6DY17-F1
#
_entry.id   AF-A0A8C6DY17-F1
#
_cell.length_a   1.000
_cell.length_b   1.000
_cell.length_c   1.000
_cell.angle_alpha   90.00
_cell.angle_beta   90.00
_cell.angle_gamma   90.00
#
_symmetry.space_group_name_H-M   'P 1'
#
loop_
_entity.id
_entity.type
_entity.pdbx_description
1 polymer ?
#
loop_
_entity_poly.entity_id
_entity_poly.type
_entity_poly.pdbx_seq_one_letter_code
_entity_poly.pdbx_strand_id
1 'polypeptide(L)'
;MGKTSLGFLILGIFLAAYIYKPLPDNVEEPWKIMLLEISLLTSRYLTLFAETLGLSHFMEDILFFSSFQCVSPTSDKNITVRDTTFNNIPVGMEWKTKSLRGGLFYVHGGGWCLGSNDYYTYDLLLRWTVNRLDAVIISTNYRLAPKYHFPVQFEDVYGVDPERIGISGDSAGGNLAAAVTQQVNAQHFHLLCVL
;
A
#
# COMPACT_ATOMS: atom_id res chain seq x y z
N MET A 1 -30.92 -7.10 -39.17
CA MET A 1 -30.10 -7.72 -38.09
C MET A 1 -28.59 -7.45 -38.19
N GLY A 2 -28.04 -6.78 -39.22
CA GLY A 2 -26.58 -6.67 -39.40
C GLY A 2 -25.86 -5.50 -38.70
N LYS A 3 -26.46 -4.30 -38.61
CA LYS A 3 -25.75 -3.09 -38.12
C LYS A 3 -25.48 -3.11 -36.61
N THR A 4 -26.44 -3.57 -35.82
CA THR A 4 -26.29 -3.71 -34.36
C THR A 4 -25.28 -4.79 -33.99
N SER A 5 -25.29 -5.92 -34.71
CA SER A 5 -24.32 -7.01 -34.51
C SER A 5 -22.89 -6.61 -34.89
N LEU A 6 -22.71 -5.84 -35.97
CA LEU A 6 -21.42 -5.26 -36.35
C LEU A 6 -20.89 -4.28 -35.28
N GLY A 7 -21.78 -3.48 -34.68
CA GLY A 7 -21.42 -2.57 -33.58
C GLY A 7 -20.86 -3.32 -32.36
N PHE A 8 -21.51 -4.41 -31.95
CA PHE A 8 -21.02 -5.24 -30.84
C PHE A 8 -19.66 -5.91 -31.15
N LEU A 9 -19.45 -6.35 -32.39
CA LEU A 9 -18.16 -6.93 -32.81
C LEU A 9 -17.02 -5.89 -32.71
N ILE A 10 -17.24 -4.68 -33.24
CA ILE A 10 -16.25 -3.60 -33.22
C ILE A 10 -15.93 -3.20 -31.77
N LEU A 11 -16.95 -3.01 -30.93
CA LEU A 11 -16.78 -2.71 -29.51
C LEU A 11 -15.97 -3.82 -28.80
N GLY A 12 -16.27 -5.08 -29.08
CA GLY A 12 -15.54 -6.22 -28.54
C GLY A 12 -14.07 -6.24 -28.94
N ILE A 13 -13.74 -5.89 -30.19
CA ILE A 13 -12.35 -5.80 -30.67
C ILE A 13 -11.60 -4.66 -29.96
N PHE A 14 -12.22 -3.48 -29.81
CA PHE A 14 -11.58 -2.37 -29.08
C PHE A 14 -11.39 -2.68 -27.60
N LEU A 15 -12.37 -3.31 -26.95
CA LEU A 15 -12.23 -3.78 -25.57
C LEU A 15 -11.12 -4.82 -25.45
N ALA A 16 -11.08 -5.81 -26.35
CA ALA A 16 -10.03 -6.82 -26.36
C ALA A 16 -8.64 -6.19 -26.58
N ALA A 17 -8.51 -5.22 -27.49
CA ALA A 17 -7.25 -4.51 -27.73
C ALA A 17 -6.84 -3.60 -26.55
N TYR A 18 -7.80 -3.01 -25.85
CA TYR A 18 -7.54 -2.22 -24.63
C TYR A 18 -7.10 -3.10 -23.47
N ILE A 19 -7.68 -4.30 -23.36
CA ILE A 19 -7.37 -5.27 -22.31
C ILE A 19 -6.04 -5.99 -22.59
N TYR A 20 -5.78 -6.32 -23.86
CA TYR A 20 -4.69 -7.20 -24.25
C TYR A 20 -3.35 -6.47 -24.36
N LYS A 21 -2.51 -6.66 -23.34
CA LYS A 21 -1.07 -6.43 -23.41
C LYS A 21 -0.34 -7.76 -23.20
N PRO A 22 0.46 -8.22 -24.18
CA PRO A 22 1.19 -9.47 -24.02
C PRO A 22 2.21 -9.33 -22.88
N LEU A 23 2.08 -10.18 -21.89
CA LEU A 23 3.03 -10.31 -20.78
C LEU A 23 4.00 -11.47 -21.07
N PRO A 24 5.21 -11.46 -20.49
CA PRO A 24 6.14 -12.58 -20.60
C PRO A 24 5.52 -13.93 -20.17
N ASP A 25 5.91 -15.02 -20.86
CA ASP A 25 5.34 -16.36 -20.65
C ASP A 25 5.60 -16.95 -19.24
N ASN A 26 6.50 -16.35 -18.47
CA ASN A 26 6.82 -16.78 -17.10
C ASN A 26 5.85 -16.22 -16.04
N VAL A 27 4.85 -15.43 -16.44
CA VAL A 27 3.79 -14.98 -15.54
C VAL A 27 2.72 -16.07 -15.44
N GLU A 28 2.53 -16.64 -14.24
CA GLU A 28 1.59 -17.75 -14.01
C GLU A 28 0.12 -17.33 -14.28
N GLU A 29 -0.25 -16.11 -13.90
CA GLU A 29 -1.62 -15.58 -14.03
C GLU A 29 -1.64 -14.20 -14.71
N PRO A 30 -1.31 -14.12 -16.02
CA PRO A 30 -1.12 -12.84 -16.72
C PRO A 30 -2.40 -12.00 -16.77
N TRP A 31 -3.56 -12.66 -16.86
CA TRP A 31 -4.86 -12.00 -16.89
C TRP A 31 -5.17 -11.19 -15.62
N LYS A 32 -4.66 -11.60 -14.44
CA LYS A 32 -4.85 -10.83 -13.19
C LYS A 32 -4.08 -9.51 -13.23
N ILE A 33 -2.84 -9.56 -13.73
CA ILE A 33 -1.99 -8.38 -13.90
C ILE A 33 -2.59 -7.44 -14.93
N MET A 34 -3.07 -7.97 -16.05
CA MET A 34 -3.75 -7.18 -17.07
C MET A 34 -5.01 -6.48 -16.50
N LEU A 35 -5.87 -7.20 -15.78
CA LEU A 35 -7.06 -6.61 -15.14
C LEU A 35 -6.70 -5.50 -14.13
N LEU A 36 -5.64 -5.70 -13.34
CA LEU A 36 -5.14 -4.68 -12.41
C LEU A 36 -4.62 -3.44 -13.15
N GLU A 37 -3.85 -3.63 -14.23
CA GLU A 37 -3.35 -2.51 -15.03
C GLU A 37 -4.50 -1.73 -15.68
N ILE A 38 -5.48 -2.43 -16.24
CA ILE A 38 -6.64 -1.81 -16.88
C ILE A 38 -7.46 -1.01 -15.87
N SER A 39 -7.66 -1.51 -14.66
CA SER A 39 -8.39 -0.78 -13.62
C SER A 39 -7.64 0.50 -13.23
N LEU A 40 -6.31 0.44 -13.06
CA LEU A 40 -5.46 1.60 -12.78
C LEU A 40 -5.47 2.63 -13.92
N LEU A 41 -5.34 2.18 -15.18
CA LEU A 41 -5.36 3.06 -16.35
C LEU A 41 -6.74 3.70 -16.54
N THR A 42 -7.81 2.92 -16.41
CA THR A 42 -9.18 3.43 -16.57
C THR A 42 -9.50 4.46 -15.49
N SER A 43 -9.14 4.18 -14.23
CA SER A 43 -9.26 5.13 -13.13
C SER A 43 -8.48 6.41 -13.44
N ARG A 44 -7.20 6.30 -13.84
CA ARG A 44 -6.37 7.46 -14.20
C ARG A 44 -7.00 8.31 -15.31
N TYR A 45 -7.46 7.70 -16.40
CA TYR A 45 -8.05 8.44 -17.52
C TYR A 45 -9.38 9.09 -17.14
N LEU A 46 -10.20 8.41 -16.35
CA LEU A 46 -11.48 8.96 -15.87
C LEU A 46 -11.24 10.17 -14.97
N THR A 47 -10.30 10.06 -14.02
CA THR A 47 -9.93 11.16 -13.12
C THR A 47 -9.34 12.34 -13.91
N LEU A 48 -8.43 12.10 -14.86
CA LEU A 48 -7.89 13.17 -15.71
C LEU A 48 -8.97 13.84 -16.58
N PHE A 49 -9.92 13.06 -17.09
CA PHE A 49 -11.06 13.58 -17.85
C PHE A 49 -11.94 14.48 -16.97
N ALA A 50 -12.27 14.05 -15.75
CA ALA A 50 -13.02 14.85 -14.79
C ALA A 50 -12.30 16.15 -14.42
N GLU A 51 -10.98 16.09 -14.21
CA GLU A 51 -10.13 17.26 -13.93
C GLU A 51 -10.08 18.22 -15.12
N THR A 52 -9.99 17.70 -16.36
CA THR A 52 -10.01 18.53 -17.58
C THR A 52 -11.34 19.26 -17.75
N LEU A 53 -12.45 18.67 -17.27
CA LEU A 53 -13.76 19.32 -17.24
C LEU A 53 -13.93 20.30 -16.05
N GLY A 54 -12.95 20.38 -15.14
CA GLY A 54 -12.99 21.21 -13.95
C GLY A 54 -13.96 20.70 -12.87
N LEU A 55 -14.27 19.40 -12.86
CA LEU A 55 -15.24 18.81 -11.92
C LEU A 55 -14.60 18.48 -10.55
N SER A 56 -13.33 18.10 -10.55
CA SER A 56 -12.59 17.62 -9.38
C SER A 56 -11.08 17.74 -9.61
N HIS A 57 -10.29 17.64 -8.54
CA HIS A 57 -8.84 17.53 -8.63
C HIS A 57 -8.38 16.08 -8.55
N PHE A 58 -7.34 15.72 -9.30
CA PHE A 58 -6.86 14.34 -9.40
C PHE A 58 -6.59 13.68 -8.05
N MET A 59 -5.97 14.41 -7.12
CA MET A 59 -5.65 13.90 -5.78
C MET A 59 -6.88 13.70 -4.91
N GLU A 60 -7.90 14.56 -5.02
CA GLU A 60 -9.12 14.45 -4.24
C GLU A 60 -9.92 13.22 -4.65
N ASP A 61 -10.02 12.97 -5.96
CA ASP A 61 -10.70 11.80 -6.50
C ASP A 61 -10.02 10.51 -6.04
N ILE A 62 -8.68 10.44 -6.12
CA ILE A 62 -7.96 9.24 -5.68
C ILE A 62 -8.15 9.00 -4.18
N LEU A 63 -8.08 10.04 -3.34
CA LEU A 63 -8.31 9.92 -1.91
C LEU A 63 -9.76 9.47 -1.61
N PHE A 64 -10.73 10.02 -2.33
CA PHE A 64 -12.12 9.63 -2.21
C PHE A 64 -12.33 8.16 -2.58
N PHE A 65 -11.83 7.70 -3.73
CA PHE A 65 -11.92 6.30 -4.13
C PHE A 65 -11.18 5.36 -3.17
N SER A 66 -10.03 5.78 -2.65
CA SER A 66 -9.25 4.99 -1.68
C SER A 66 -9.98 4.82 -0.35
N SER A 67 -10.82 5.78 0.05
CA SER A 67 -11.61 5.66 1.29
C SER A 67 -12.62 4.51 1.29
N PHE A 68 -13.10 4.07 0.11
CA PHE A 68 -13.96 2.89 0.00
C PHE A 68 -13.22 1.58 0.30
N GLN A 69 -11.89 1.62 0.33
CA GLN A 69 -11.05 0.48 0.65
C GLN A 69 -10.74 0.40 2.15
N CYS A 70 -11.09 1.42 2.93
CA CYS A 70 -10.85 1.42 4.37
C CYS A 70 -11.76 0.40 5.08
N VAL A 71 -11.18 -0.38 5.99
CA VAL A 71 -11.83 -1.32 6.87
C VAL A 71 -11.49 -0.99 8.32
N SER A 72 -12.40 -1.32 9.23
CA SER A 72 -12.15 -1.10 10.65
C SER A 72 -11.18 -2.16 11.21
N PRO A 73 -10.22 -1.76 12.07
CA PRO A 73 -9.31 -2.70 12.72
C PRO A 73 -10.10 -3.68 13.59
N THR A 74 -10.14 -4.93 13.15
CA THR A 74 -11.00 -5.97 13.76
C THR A 74 -10.15 -7.14 14.25
N SER A 75 -10.18 -7.41 15.56
CA SER A 75 -9.54 -8.60 16.11
C SER A 75 -10.33 -9.87 15.75
N ASP A 76 -9.62 -10.98 15.50
CA ASP A 76 -10.22 -12.30 15.29
C ASP A 76 -9.66 -13.33 16.30
N LYS A 77 -9.99 -14.62 16.11
CA LYS A 77 -9.58 -15.70 17.02
C LYS A 77 -8.06 -15.94 17.06
N ASN A 78 -7.36 -15.56 16.00
CA ASN A 78 -5.93 -15.82 15.80
C ASN A 78 -5.09 -14.54 15.92
N ILE A 79 -5.61 -13.41 15.45
CA ILE A 79 -4.90 -12.12 15.40
C ILE A 79 -5.64 -11.08 16.22
N THR A 80 -4.92 -10.49 17.16
CA THR A 80 -5.35 -9.29 17.88
C THR A 80 -4.85 -8.06 17.14
N VAL A 81 -5.76 -7.12 16.89
CA VAL A 81 -5.49 -5.82 16.26
C VAL A 81 -5.78 -4.71 17.27
N ARG A 82 -4.86 -3.76 17.39
CA ARG A 82 -5.00 -2.61 18.29
C ARG A 82 -4.37 -1.36 17.71
N ASP A 83 -5.13 -0.27 17.71
CA ASP A 83 -4.58 1.05 17.43
C ASP A 83 -3.91 1.65 18.66
N THR A 84 -2.78 2.30 18.43
CA THR A 84 -2.04 3.07 19.43
C THR A 84 -1.29 4.20 18.74
N THR A 85 -0.41 4.85 19.47
CA THR A 85 0.54 5.81 18.90
C THR A 85 1.97 5.39 19.22
N PHE A 86 2.88 5.73 18.31
CA PHE A 86 4.32 5.62 18.47
C PHE A 86 4.92 6.99 18.15
N ASN A 87 5.61 7.62 19.11
CA ASN A 87 6.11 8.99 18.97
C ASN A 87 5.05 10.00 18.48
N ASN A 88 3.83 9.89 19.00
CA ASN A 88 2.64 10.67 18.59
C ASN A 88 2.14 10.42 17.15
N ILE A 89 2.68 9.41 16.47
CA ILE A 89 2.21 8.97 15.15
C ILE A 89 1.24 7.80 15.34
N PRO A 90 0.03 7.83 14.75
CA PRO A 90 -0.90 6.71 14.84
C PRO A 90 -0.31 5.46 14.21
N VAL A 91 -0.38 4.34 14.92
CA VAL A 91 0.09 3.04 14.44
C VAL A 91 -0.94 1.95 14.75
N GLY A 92 -1.08 1.00 13.83
CA GLY A 92 -1.81 -0.24 14.05
C GLY A 92 -0.84 -1.32 14.54
N MET A 93 -1.24 -2.10 15.55
CA MET A 93 -0.48 -3.23 16.04
C MET A 93 -1.25 -4.52 15.84
N GLU A 94 -0.60 -5.51 15.24
CA GLU A 94 -1.18 -6.84 14.98
C GLU A 94 -0.27 -7.96 15.49
N TRP A 95 -0.82 -8.90 16.26
CA TRP A 95 -0.04 -10.04 16.78
C TRP A 95 -0.93 -11.23 17.14
N LYS A 96 -0.31 -12.41 17.23
CA LYS A 96 -0.94 -13.62 17.78
C LYS A 96 -0.92 -13.60 19.31
N THR A 97 -2.01 -14.02 19.94
CA THR A 97 -2.33 -13.81 21.36
C THR A 97 -1.40 -14.44 22.41
N LYS A 98 -0.34 -15.19 22.04
CA LYS A 98 0.30 -16.15 22.96
C LYS A 98 1.84 -16.20 23.09
N SER A 99 2.65 -15.30 22.52
CA SER A 99 4.09 -15.27 22.89
C SER A 99 4.84 -14.00 22.49
N LEU A 100 5.90 -13.68 23.23
CA LEU A 100 6.92 -12.69 22.87
C LEU A 100 7.65 -13.10 21.59
N ARG A 101 7.64 -12.23 20.57
CA ARG A 101 8.19 -12.47 19.24
C ARG A 101 8.89 -11.21 18.74
N GLY A 102 9.75 -11.35 17.73
CA GLY A 102 10.36 -10.20 17.06
C GLY A 102 9.28 -9.23 16.54
N GLY A 103 9.63 -7.94 16.51
CA GLY A 103 8.78 -6.89 15.94
C GLY A 103 9.17 -6.59 14.49
N LEU A 104 8.19 -6.23 13.67
CA LEU A 104 8.39 -5.67 12.33
C LEU A 104 7.58 -4.38 12.21
N PHE A 105 8.26 -3.27 11.93
CA PHE A 105 7.65 -2.00 11.62
C PHE A 105 7.40 -1.91 10.12
N TYR A 106 6.13 -1.81 9.72
CA TYR A 106 5.70 -1.75 8.34
C TYR A 106 5.32 -0.34 7.92
N VAL A 107 5.89 0.14 6.83
CA VAL A 107 5.64 1.46 6.24
C VAL A 107 4.92 1.28 4.91
N HIS A 108 3.67 1.74 4.83
CA HIS A 108 2.86 1.60 3.63
C HIS A 108 3.37 2.47 2.46
N GLY A 109 3.18 2.00 1.23
CA GLY A 109 3.38 2.77 0.00
C GLY A 109 2.30 3.82 -0.24
N GLY A 110 2.30 4.42 -1.43
CA GLY A 110 1.34 5.48 -1.81
C GLY A 110 1.97 6.82 -2.17
N GLY A 111 3.24 6.84 -2.58
CA GLY A 111 3.91 8.05 -3.08
C GLY A 111 4.05 9.17 -2.04
N TRP A 112 4.01 8.83 -0.74
CA TRP A 112 3.95 9.77 0.39
C TRP A 112 2.71 10.66 0.45
N CYS A 113 1.72 10.38 -0.40
CA CYS A 113 0.47 11.14 -0.51
C CYS A 113 -0.78 10.30 -0.19
N LEU A 114 -0.65 8.97 -0.24
CA LEU A 114 -1.74 8.01 -0.13
C LEU A 114 -1.36 6.86 0.81
N GLY A 115 -2.35 6.06 1.20
CA GLY A 115 -2.18 4.89 2.03
C GLY A 115 -2.67 5.10 3.47
N SER A 116 -3.10 4.00 4.08
CA SER A 116 -3.45 3.90 5.49
C SER A 116 -3.38 2.44 5.90
N ASN A 117 -3.07 2.17 7.15
CA ASN A 117 -3.22 0.85 7.77
C ASN A 117 -4.65 0.30 7.64
N ASP A 118 -5.63 1.20 7.52
CA ASP A 118 -7.04 0.83 7.39
C ASP A 118 -7.37 0.26 6.02
N TYR A 119 -6.51 0.36 5.00
CA TYR A 119 -6.86 -0.18 3.69
C TYR A 119 -6.94 -1.70 3.76
N TYR A 120 -8.01 -2.27 3.20
CA TYR A 120 -8.28 -3.70 3.17
C TYR A 120 -7.10 -4.53 2.66
N THR A 121 -6.41 -4.04 1.63
CA THR A 121 -5.23 -4.71 1.07
C THR A 121 -4.05 -4.74 2.06
N TYR A 122 -3.87 -3.67 2.85
CA TYR A 122 -2.85 -3.64 3.89
C TYR A 122 -3.26 -4.49 5.10
N ASP A 123 -4.51 -4.44 5.58
CA ASP A 123 -4.98 -5.34 6.65
C ASP A 123 -4.74 -6.82 6.28
N LEU A 124 -5.07 -7.23 5.04
CA LEU A 124 -4.78 -8.59 4.58
C LEU A 124 -3.28 -8.90 4.55
N LEU A 125 -2.45 -7.96 4.08
CA LEU A 125 -0.99 -8.13 4.00
C LEU A 125 -0.37 -8.25 5.40
N LEU A 126 -0.77 -7.38 6.33
CA LEU A 126 -0.25 -7.35 7.69
C LEU A 126 -0.65 -8.64 8.43
N ARG A 127 -1.91 -9.07 8.35
CA ARG A 127 -2.36 -10.35 8.91
C ARG A 127 -1.62 -11.55 8.31
N TRP A 128 -1.43 -11.56 6.99
CA TRP A 128 -0.65 -12.61 6.33
C TRP A 128 0.78 -12.63 6.86
N THR A 129 1.39 -11.45 7.06
CA THR A 129 2.74 -11.29 7.59
C THR A 129 2.84 -11.74 9.05
N VAL A 130 1.89 -11.37 9.92
CA VAL A 130 1.76 -11.89 11.30
C VAL A 130 1.74 -13.42 11.29
N ASN A 131 0.95 -14.01 10.39
CA ASN A 131 0.82 -15.46 10.29
C ASN A 131 2.09 -16.15 9.82
N ARG A 132 2.78 -15.56 8.82
CA ARG A 132 3.95 -16.12 8.16
C ARG A 132 5.23 -15.99 8.98
N LEU A 133 5.45 -14.82 9.57
CA LEU A 133 6.65 -14.50 10.34
C LEU A 133 6.52 -14.79 11.82
N ASP A 134 5.29 -15.03 12.28
CA ASP A 134 5.04 -15.30 13.69
C ASP A 134 5.55 -14.10 14.55
N ALA A 135 5.31 -12.87 14.09
CA ALA A 135 5.87 -11.62 14.63
C ALA A 135 4.79 -10.63 15.07
N VAL A 136 5.19 -9.62 15.86
CA VAL A 136 4.35 -8.44 16.12
C VAL A 136 4.56 -7.45 14.97
N ILE A 137 3.49 -7.10 14.27
CA ILE A 137 3.55 -6.14 13.17
C ILE A 137 3.03 -4.80 13.66
N ILE A 138 3.81 -3.74 13.43
CA ILE A 138 3.47 -2.35 13.77
C ILE A 138 3.41 -1.59 12.45
N SER A 139 2.23 -1.22 11.99
CA SER A 139 2.04 -0.46 10.75
C SER A 139 1.83 1.01 11.06
N THR A 140 2.42 1.92 10.30
CA THR A 140 2.39 3.37 10.59
C THR A 140 1.48 4.15 9.66
N ASN A 141 0.64 5.01 10.23
CA ASN A 141 -0.09 6.06 9.51
C ASN A 141 0.74 7.36 9.55
N TYR A 142 1.91 7.33 8.92
CA TYR A 142 2.82 8.47 8.87
C TYR A 142 2.18 9.64 8.10
N ARG A 143 2.63 10.86 8.39
CA ARG A 143 2.02 12.07 7.86
C ARG A 143 2.22 12.21 6.34
N LEU A 144 1.12 12.44 5.61
CA LEU A 144 1.12 12.46 4.14
C LEU A 144 1.13 13.89 3.55
N ALA A 145 1.72 14.00 2.36
CA ALA A 145 1.58 15.15 1.49
C ALA A 145 0.14 15.22 0.91
N PRO A 146 -0.32 16.41 0.50
CA PRO A 146 0.39 17.69 0.46
C PRO A 146 0.45 18.44 1.79
N LYS A 147 -0.27 17.99 2.83
CA LYS A 147 -0.32 18.70 4.12
C LYS A 147 1.02 18.70 4.85
N TYR A 148 1.78 17.60 4.73
CA TYR A 148 3.10 17.46 5.31
C TYR A 148 4.09 17.12 4.21
N HIS A 149 5.05 18.01 3.97
CA HIS A 149 6.10 17.80 2.98
C HIS A 149 7.30 17.08 3.62
N PHE A 150 8.10 16.42 2.78
CA PHE A 150 9.39 15.86 3.19
C PHE A 150 10.22 16.94 3.93
N PRO A 151 10.91 16.64 5.05
CA PRO A 151 11.27 15.30 5.56
C PRO A 151 10.30 14.69 6.59
N VAL A 152 9.10 15.25 6.79
CA VAL A 152 8.20 14.84 7.88
C VAL A 152 7.90 13.34 7.89
N GLN A 153 7.65 12.74 6.72
CA GLN A 153 7.42 11.30 6.56
C GLN A 153 8.58 10.46 7.09
N PHE A 154 9.81 10.92 6.82
CA PHE A 154 11.02 10.23 7.23
C PHE A 154 11.19 10.32 8.75
N GLU A 155 10.96 11.50 9.34
CA GLU A 155 11.04 11.72 10.78
C GLU A 155 10.03 10.87 11.56
N ASP A 156 8.82 10.68 11.01
CA ASP A 156 7.77 9.84 11.62
C ASP A 156 8.18 8.36 11.72
N VAL A 157 9.01 7.88 10.77
CA VAL A 157 9.48 6.49 10.72
C VAL A 157 10.82 6.33 11.45
N TYR A 158 11.67 7.35 11.46
CA TYR A 158 13.04 7.29 11.98
C TYR A 158 13.14 6.92 13.46
N GLY A 159 12.09 7.16 14.25
CA GLY A 159 12.10 6.90 15.69
C GLY A 159 12.08 5.43 16.12
N VAL A 160 11.99 4.48 15.18
CA VAL A 160 11.94 3.03 15.46
C VAL A 160 13.32 2.53 15.87
N ASP A 161 13.42 1.91 17.06
CA ASP A 161 14.64 1.27 17.55
C ASP A 161 14.95 0.00 16.73
N PRO A 162 15.97 0.02 15.87
CA PRO A 162 16.26 -1.07 14.96
C PRO A 162 17.07 -2.19 15.62
N GLU A 163 17.63 -1.99 16.82
CA GLU A 163 18.26 -3.08 17.57
C GLU A 163 17.22 -4.10 18.07
N ARG A 164 15.93 -3.75 18.02
CA ARG A 164 14.82 -4.54 18.58
C ARG A 164 13.73 -4.91 17.58
N ILE A 165 13.63 -4.20 16.46
CA ILE A 165 12.53 -4.31 15.50
C ILE A 165 13.08 -4.25 14.07
N GLY A 166 12.67 -5.17 13.20
CA GLY A 166 12.93 -5.07 11.77
C GLY A 166 12.08 -3.96 11.14
N ILE A 167 12.49 -3.40 9.99
CA ILE A 167 11.68 -2.44 9.25
C ILE A 167 11.44 -2.93 7.81
N SER A 168 10.23 -2.73 7.29
CA SER A 168 9.84 -3.09 5.93
C SER A 168 8.82 -2.10 5.37
N GLY A 169 8.61 -2.12 4.06
CA GLY A 169 7.59 -1.32 3.40
C GLY A 169 7.56 -1.58 1.90
N ASP A 170 6.49 -1.15 1.24
CA ASP A 170 6.31 -1.26 -0.20
C ASP A 170 6.44 0.10 -0.88
N SER A 171 6.93 0.13 -2.12
CA SER A 171 6.95 1.34 -2.95
C SER A 171 7.60 2.55 -2.21
N ALA A 172 6.87 3.64 -2.03
CA ALA A 172 7.31 4.82 -1.29
C ALA A 172 7.59 4.55 0.21
N GLY A 173 6.90 3.60 0.82
CA GLY A 173 7.17 3.15 2.19
C GLY A 173 8.43 2.29 2.26
N GLY A 174 8.69 1.48 1.23
CA GLY A 174 9.96 0.76 1.07
C GLY A 174 11.15 1.69 0.91
N ASN A 175 10.96 2.82 0.21
CA ASN A 175 11.96 3.89 0.16
C ASN A 175 12.25 4.47 1.56
N LEU A 176 11.22 4.81 2.35
CA LEU A 176 11.39 5.30 3.72
C LEU A 176 12.07 4.27 4.62
N ALA A 177 11.66 3.00 4.54
CA ALA A 177 12.28 1.90 5.28
C ALA A 177 13.78 1.81 4.98
N ALA A 178 14.15 1.77 3.70
CA ALA A 178 15.56 1.73 3.28
C ALA A 178 16.35 2.96 3.75
N ALA A 179 15.78 4.16 3.61
CA ALA A 179 16.42 5.40 4.04
C ALA A 179 16.66 5.43 5.56
N VAL A 180 15.68 5.00 6.35
CA VAL A 180 15.80 4.93 7.81
C VAL A 180 16.86 3.91 8.21
N THR A 181 16.86 2.72 7.60
CA THR A 181 17.89 1.71 7.87
C THR A 181 19.30 2.24 7.56
N GLN A 182 19.48 2.92 6.42
CA GLN A 182 20.76 3.52 6.06
C GLN A 182 21.20 4.58 7.08
N GLN A 183 20.29 5.45 7.49
CA GLN A 183 20.58 6.53 8.43
C GLN A 183 20.93 5.99 9.81
N VAL A 184 20.19 4.99 10.32
CA VAL A 184 20.51 4.33 11.58
C VAL A 184 21.87 3.66 11.49
N ASN A 185 22.15 2.88 10.44
CA ASN A 185 23.43 2.18 10.31
C ASN A 185 24.62 3.16 10.22
N ALA A 186 24.43 4.34 9.63
CA ALA A 186 25.44 5.39 9.65
C ALA A 186 25.70 5.95 11.07
N GLN A 187 24.72 5.88 11.97
CA GLN A 187 24.84 6.31 13.37
C GLN A 187 25.27 5.16 14.32
N HIS A 188 25.01 3.90 13.95
CA HIS A 188 25.31 2.70 14.72
C HIS A 188 25.93 1.61 13.82
N PHE A 189 27.22 1.30 14.00
CA PHE A 189 28.07 0.46 13.14
C PHE A 189 27.67 -1.03 12.98
N HIS A 190 26.48 -1.46 13.41
CA HIS A 190 26.05 -2.85 13.38
C HIS A 190 24.54 -3.01 13.12
N LEU A 191 24.11 -3.25 11.87
CA LEU A 191 22.77 -3.82 11.65
C LEU A 191 22.65 -4.62 10.34
N LEU A 192 21.99 -5.79 10.45
CA LEU A 192 21.62 -6.69 9.35
C LEU A 192 20.30 -6.21 8.72
N CYS A 193 20.34 -5.92 7.43
CA CYS A 193 19.18 -5.54 6.63
C CYS A 193 18.52 -6.80 6.04
N VAL A 194 17.21 -6.96 6.17
CA VAL A 194 16.44 -7.91 5.35
C VAL A 194 15.72 -7.08 4.29
N LEU A 195 16.26 -7.08 3.08
CA LEU A 195 15.62 -6.53 1.87
C LEU A 195 14.73 -7.59 1.24
#